data_AF-A0A9Q6Z771-F1
#
_entry.id   AF-A0A9Q6Z771-F1
#
_cell.length_a   1.000
_cell.length_b   1.000
_cell.length_c   1.000
_cell.angle_alpha   90.00
_cell.angle_beta   90.00
_cell.angle_gamma   90.00
#
_symmetry.space_group_name_H-M   'P 1'
#
loop_
_entity.id
_entity.type
_entity.pdbx_description
1 polymer ?
#
loop_
_entity_poly.entity_id
_entity_poly.type
_entity_poly.pdbx_seq_one_letter_code
_entity_poly.pdbx_strand_id
1 'polypeptide(L)' 'MKKVKSKSYTLRKSDGIWLGQIVLTSDGMFASVTDYGNLSFAWRHTGVDDFRGFLCGLDVEYFGRKMY' A
#
# COMPACT_ATOMS: atom_id res chain seq x y z
N MET A 1 15.95 0.27 17.91
CA MET A 1 14.85 0.38 16.92
C MET A 1 14.45 -1.01 16.44
N LYS A 2 13.15 -1.33 16.35
CA LYS A 2 12.71 -2.57 15.70
C LYS A 2 13.11 -2.54 14.21
N LYS A 3 13.61 -3.65 13.66
CA LYS A 3 13.97 -3.76 12.24
C LYS A 3 12.71 -3.63 11.39
N VAL A 4 12.67 -2.62 10.52
CA VAL A 4 11.57 -2.44 9.55
C VAL A 4 11.68 -3.50 8.46
N LYS A 5 10.56 -4.16 8.15
CA LYS A 5 10.45 -5.13 7.05
C LYS A 5 9.70 -4.48 5.90
N SER A 6 10.17 -4.68 4.66
CA SER A 6 9.46 -4.28 3.45
C SER A 6 8.90 -5.50 2.71
N LYS A 7 7.76 -5.32 2.04
CA LYS A 7 7.15 -6.30 1.14
C LYS A 7 6.76 -5.61 -0.15
N SER A 8 7.04 -6.26 -1.27
CA SER A 8 6.80 -5.73 -2.61
C SER A 8 5.79 -6.64 -3.33
N TYR A 9 4.77 -6.03 -3.92
CA TYR A 9 3.67 -6.72 -4.57
C TYR A 9 3.50 -6.19 -5.99
N THR A 10 3.48 -7.09 -6.97
CA THR A 10 3.15 -6.73 -8.35
C THR A 10 1.66 -6.87 -8.54
N LEU A 11 0.98 -5.76 -8.86
CA LEU A 11 -0.43 -5.76 -9.19
C LEU A 11 -0.60 -6.09 -10.67
N ARG A 12 -1.51 -7.01 -10.98
CA ARG A 12 -1.87 -7.41 -12.34
C ARG A 12 -3.38 -7.47 -12.51
N LYS A 13 -3.84 -7.23 -13.73
CA LYS A 13 -5.21 -7.56 -14.14
C LYS A 13 -5.41 -9.08 -14.18
N SER A 14 -6.67 -9.51 -14.28
CA SER A 14 -7.03 -10.93 -14.43
C SER A 14 -6.45 -11.57 -15.70
N ASP A 15 -6.18 -10.77 -16.74
CA ASP A 15 -5.52 -11.19 -17.98
C ASP A 15 -3.98 -11.22 -17.89
N GLY A 16 -3.41 -10.88 -16.72
CA GLY A 16 -1.97 -10.89 -16.46
C GLY A 16 -1.24 -9.60 -16.84
N ILE A 17 -1.92 -8.59 -17.39
CA ILE A 17 -1.32 -7.28 -17.70
C ILE A 17 -0.86 -6.60 -16.40
N TRP A 18 0.34 -6.02 -16.43
CA TRP A 18 0.90 -5.28 -15.31
C TRP A 18 0.09 -4.00 -15.04
N LEU A 19 -0.22 -3.74 -13.77
CA LEU A 19 -0.90 -2.53 -13.32
C LEU A 19 -0.03 -1.65 -12.43
N GLY A 20 0.91 -2.26 -11.72
CA GLY A 20 1.70 -1.52 -10.77
C GLY A 20 2.57 -2.37 -9.88
N GLN A 21 3.43 -1.68 -9.13
CA GLN A 21 4.19 -2.23 -8.03
C GLN A 21 3.78 -1.51 -6.74
N ILE A 22 3.44 -2.26 -5.69
CA ILE A 22 3.12 -1.73 -4.36
C ILE A 22 4.21 -2.16 -3.38
N VAL A 23 4.76 -1.21 -2.63
CA VAL A 23 5.70 -1.48 -1.55
C VAL A 23 5.08 -1.07 -0.23
N LEU A 24 5.05 -2.02 0.70
CA LEU A 24 4.57 -1.81 2.06
C LEU A 24 5.70 -2.01 3.05
N THR A 25 5.77 -1.17 4.07
CA THR A 25 6.69 -1.37 5.20
C THR A 25 5.94 -1.67 6.49
N SER A 26 6.59 -2.42 7.40
CA SER A 26 6.00 -2.79 8.69
C SER A 26 5.76 -1.60 9.63
N ASP A 27 6.32 -0.43 9.34
CA ASP A 27 6.11 0.83 10.07
C ASP A 27 5.09 1.76 9.40
N GLY A 28 4.32 1.24 8.44
CA GLY A 28 3.12 1.89 7.92
C GLY A 28 3.31 2.74 6.66
N MET A 29 4.39 2.53 5.89
CA MET A 29 4.54 3.15 4.57
C MET A 29 3.81 2.33 3.51
N PHE A 30 3.08 3.03 2.65
CA PHE A 30 2.55 2.56 1.38
C PHE A 30 3.22 3.36 0.27
N ALA A 31 3.78 2.68 -0.73
CA ALA A 31 4.23 3.31 -1.96
C ALA A 31 3.72 2.54 -3.17
N SER A 32 3.41 3.23 -4.26
CA SER A 32 3.00 2.63 -5.52
C SER A 32 3.77 3.21 -6.70
N VAL A 33 4.06 2.35 -7.67
CA VAL A 33 4.53 2.73 -9.01
C VAL A 33 3.55 2.17 -10.02
N THR A 34 2.87 3.04 -10.77
CA THR A 34 1.85 2.63 -11.75
C THR A 34 1.90 3.52 -12.99
N ASP A 35 1.30 3.07 -14.10
CA ASP A 35 1.18 3.90 -15.31
C ASP A 35 0.28 5.14 -15.12
N TYR A 36 -0.53 5.15 -14.06
CA TYR A 36 -1.47 6.24 -13.74
C TYR A 36 -0.91 7.21 -12.68
N GLY A 37 0.35 7.03 -12.28
CA GLY A 37 1.00 7.84 -11.26
C GLY A 37 1.60 7.02 -10.13
N ASN A 38 2.44 7.69 -9.35
CA ASN A 38 3.18 7.09 -8.25
C ASN A 38 2.80 7.79 -6.95
N LEU A 39 2.62 7.01 -5.88
CA LEU A 39 2.15 7.50 -4.60
C LEU A 39 3.10 7.07 -3.49
N SER A 40 3.22 7.90 -2.45
CA SER A 40 3.99 7.58 -1.25
C SER A 40 3.31 8.19 -0.03
N PHE A 41 2.73 7.33 0.80
CA PHE A 41 1.96 7.71 1.99
C PHE A 41 2.45 6.94 3.21
N ALA A 42 2.30 7.56 4.38
CA ALA A 42 2.61 6.92 5.65
C ALA A 42 1.44 7.04 6.62
N TRP A 43 1.15 5.94 7.33
CA TRP A 43 0.28 5.91 8.49
C TRP A 43 1.10 5.47 9.70
N ARG A 44 1.29 6.39 10.66
CA ARG A 44 2.13 6.15 11.84
C ARG A 44 1.36 5.52 13.01
N HIS A 45 0.03 5.56 12.96
CA HIS A 45 -0.85 5.00 13.98
C HIS A 45 -2.00 4.26 13.29
N THR A 46 -1.84 2.94 13.13
CA THR A 46 -2.82 2.09 12.43
C THR A 46 -3.61 1.21 13.40
N GLY A 47 -3.17 1.09 14.65
CA GLY A 47 -3.81 0.25 15.67
C GLY A 47 -3.74 -1.26 15.42
N VAL A 48 -2.94 -1.70 14.43
CA VAL A 48 -2.80 -3.10 14.04
C VAL A 48 -1.33 -3.52 14.02
N ASP A 49 -1.08 -4.81 14.30
CA ASP A 49 0.27 -5.40 14.27
C ASP A 49 0.82 -5.57 12.83
N ASP A 50 -0.07 -5.78 11.86
CA ASP A 50 0.27 -5.92 10.45
C ASP A 50 -0.41 -4.85 9.61
N PHE A 51 0.40 -3.95 9.04
CA PHE A 51 -0.07 -2.84 8.21
C PHE A 51 -0.97 -3.27 7.05
N ARG A 52 -0.80 -4.50 6.53
CA ARG A 52 -1.65 -5.04 5.46
C ARG A 52 -3.10 -5.20 5.91
N GLY A 53 -3.31 -5.61 7.16
CA GLY A 53 -4.65 -5.75 7.74
C GLY A 53 -5.36 -4.39 7.84
N PHE A 54 -4.62 -3.34 8.20
CA PHE A 54 -5.14 -1.96 8.18
C PHE A 54 -5.60 -1.56 6.78
N LEU A 55 -4.74 -1.76 5.76
CA LEU A 55 -5.10 -1.41 4.37
C LEU A 55 -6.33 -2.18 3.87
N CYS A 56 -6.43 -3.48 4.16
CA CYS A 56 -7.60 -4.28 3.78
C CYS A 56 -8.88 -3.89 4.53
N GLY A 57 -8.77 -3.23 5.67
CA GLY A 57 -9.90 -2.70 6.45
C GLY A 57 -10.29 -1.27 6.11
N LEU A 58 -9.55 -0.59 5.21
CA LEU A 58 -9.91 0.75 4.78
C LEU A 58 -11.18 0.75 3.93
N ASP A 59 -12.02 1.75 4.17
CA ASP A 59 -13.08 2.08 3.23
C ASP A 59 -12.48 2.50 1.89
N VAL A 60 -13.08 2.02 0.79
CA VAL A 60 -12.57 2.23 -0.57
C VAL A 60 -12.62 3.71 -0.96
N GLU A 61 -13.65 4.44 -0.53
CA GLU A 61 -13.77 5.87 -0.82
C GLU A 61 -12.74 6.68 -0.04
N TYR A 62 -12.51 6.35 1.23
CA TYR A 62 -11.42 6.94 2.02
C TYR A 62 -10.06 6.71 1.35
N PHE A 63 -9.78 5.46 0.95
CA PHE A 63 -8.53 5.13 0.28
C PHE A 63 -8.41 5.89 -1.03
N GLY A 64 -9.43 5.86 -1.89
CA GLY A 64 -9.46 6.58 -3.16
C GLY A 64 -9.21 8.07 -3.02
N ARG A 65 -9.89 8.74 -2.07
CA ARG A 65 -9.69 10.18 -1.80
C ARG A 65 -8.29 10.52 -1.31
N LYS A 66 -7.62 9.58 -0.63
CA LYS A 66 -6.25 9.78 -0.17
C LYS A 66 -5.22 9.54 -1.27
N MET A 67 -5.58 8.81 -2.32
CA MET A 67 -4.72 8.49 -3.47
C MET A 67 -4.87 9.50 -4.63
N TYR A 68 -5.85 10.41 -4.57
CA TYR A 68 -6.09 11.49 -5.52
C TYR A 68 -5.44 12.79 -5.03
#